data_AF-A0A1Y1VJY2-F1
#
_entry.id   AF-A0A1Y1VJY2-F1
#
_cell.length_a   1.000
_cell.length_b   1.000
_cell.length_c   1.000
_cell.angle_alpha   90.00
_cell.angle_beta   90.00
_cell.angle_gamma   90.00
#
_symmetry.space_group_name_H-M   'P 1'
#
loop_
_entity.id
_entity.type
_entity.pdbx_description
1 polymer ?
#
loop_
_entity_poly.entity_id
_entity_poly.type
_entity_poly.pdbx_seq_one_letter_code
_entity_poly.pdbx_strand_id
1 'polypeptide(L)'
;MILFFIFLVAILTPPLVNAVVIDNESKFIDIFNSDEKEIVIHIESELLLNNELSINNTLEKLIIIGNSNDSSKIIINKEKSHQKIHFSQNIKQVELLNITVEGNLFFDNNKKILIENVLLSGGIDSNFEKNQNDYFKFKNFNYKTNEPFLEYCINLSGNVEIENSKFWGNHHCEKRIMKHKGNDIYSFFIKNSYFSGEYQSSCLEIENVAQVQITNSFFEKGYCRGDLIYGGSIYALSSKGFIKNCEFRDNFCNSDGGSFYFDSNPSFLIEDINIYNTTALTTVMMIFFISTYKYMI
;
A
#
# COMPACT_ATOMS: atom_id res chain seq x y z
N MET A 1 -48.36 20.34 -0.05
CA MET A 1 -47.71 20.38 1.28
C MET A 1 -47.39 18.98 1.81
N ILE A 2 -48.34 18.03 1.81
CA ILE A 2 -48.11 16.64 2.29
C ILE A 2 -47.05 15.89 1.46
N LEU A 3 -47.08 15.98 0.12
CA LEU A 3 -46.06 15.37 -0.75
C LEU A 3 -44.65 15.94 -0.53
N PHE A 4 -44.53 17.22 -0.19
CA PHE A 4 -43.25 17.85 0.13
C PHE A 4 -42.70 17.32 1.46
N PHE A 5 -43.57 17.09 2.45
CA PHE A 5 -43.20 16.48 3.73
C PHE A 5 -42.77 15.02 3.59
N ILE A 6 -43.45 14.23 2.75
CA ILE A 6 -43.05 12.83 2.47
C ILE A 6 -41.67 12.78 1.80
N PHE A 7 -41.41 13.68 0.85
CA PHE A 7 -40.11 13.78 0.19
C PHE A 7 -39.01 14.23 1.16
N LEU A 8 -39.30 15.18 2.05
CA LEU A 8 -38.36 15.65 3.06
C LEU A 8 -38.01 14.55 4.08
N VAL A 9 -39.01 13.77 4.53
CA VAL A 9 -38.81 12.66 5.47
C VAL A 9 -38.03 11.51 4.83
N ALA A 10 -38.27 11.21 3.56
CA ALA A 10 -37.51 10.18 2.83
C ALA A 10 -36.03 10.54 2.59
N ILE A 11 -35.69 11.84 2.55
CA ILE A 11 -34.30 12.31 2.47
C ILE A 11 -33.63 12.33 3.86
N LEU A 12 -34.41 12.46 4.93
CA LEU A 12 -33.91 12.60 6.29
C LEU A 12 -33.73 11.28 7.04
N THR A 13 -34.29 10.16 6.55
CA THR A 13 -33.95 8.85 7.09
C THR A 13 -32.60 8.42 6.51
N PRO A 14 -31.50 8.45 7.28
CA PRO A 14 -30.25 7.90 6.80
C PRO A 14 -30.48 6.43 6.40
N PRO A 15 -29.83 5.94 5.33
CA PRO A 15 -29.89 4.53 5.01
C PRO A 15 -29.51 3.73 6.26
N LEU A 16 -30.30 2.70 6.57
CA LEU A 16 -30.03 1.82 7.69
C LEU A 16 -28.75 1.05 7.35
N VAL A 17 -27.61 1.52 7.84
CA VAL A 17 -26.34 0.83 7.64
C VAL A 17 -26.28 -0.27 8.70
N ASN A 18 -26.32 -1.52 8.26
CA ASN A 18 -26.17 -2.67 9.15
C ASN A 18 -24.73 -2.74 9.66
N ALA A 19 -24.51 -2.16 10.83
CA ALA A 19 -23.30 -2.34 11.62
C ALA A 19 -23.43 -3.63 12.44
N VAL A 20 -22.51 -4.56 12.25
CA VAL A 20 -22.50 -5.84 12.97
C VAL A 20 -21.21 -5.97 13.77
N VAL A 21 -21.34 -6.24 15.07
CA VAL A 21 -20.21 -6.55 15.94
C VAL A 21 -19.82 -8.00 15.76
N ILE A 22 -18.53 -8.24 15.48
CA ILE A 22 -17.98 -9.56 15.23
C ILE A 22 -17.00 -9.92 16.35
N ASP A 23 -17.24 -11.07 16.95
CA ASP A 23 -16.44 -11.64 18.05
C ASP A 23 -15.84 -13.02 17.69
N ASN A 24 -16.16 -13.58 16.52
CA ASN A 24 -15.64 -14.86 16.06
C ASN A 24 -15.70 -15.02 14.53
N GLU A 25 -14.93 -15.99 14.03
CA GLU A 25 -14.81 -16.30 12.59
C GLU A 25 -16.14 -16.67 11.92
N SER A 26 -16.99 -17.48 12.57
CA SER A 26 -18.27 -17.90 11.97
C SER A 26 -19.15 -16.69 11.68
N LYS A 27 -19.35 -15.80 12.66
CA LYS A 27 -20.13 -14.57 12.45
C LYS A 27 -19.52 -13.69 11.36
N PHE A 28 -18.18 -13.62 11.30
CA PHE A 28 -17.48 -12.86 10.26
C PHE A 28 -17.76 -13.41 8.87
N ILE A 29 -17.82 -14.73 8.71
CA ILE A 29 -18.15 -15.38 7.43
C ILE A 29 -19.65 -15.22 7.12
N ASP A 30 -20.51 -15.41 8.13
CA ASP A 30 -21.96 -15.42 7.96
C ASP A 30 -22.53 -14.07 7.51
N ILE A 31 -21.86 -12.95 7.83
CA ILE A 31 -22.30 -11.63 7.38
C ILE A 31 -22.28 -11.49 5.85
N PHE A 32 -21.37 -12.22 5.20
CA PHE A 32 -21.25 -12.28 3.76
C PHE A 32 -22.27 -13.25 3.15
N ASN A 33 -23.23 -13.78 3.90
CA ASN A 33 -24.41 -14.44 3.32
C ASN A 33 -25.61 -13.47 3.18
N SER A 34 -25.45 -12.20 3.55
CA SER A 34 -26.50 -11.19 3.43
C SER A 34 -26.64 -10.64 2.00
N ASP A 35 -27.85 -10.17 1.66
CA ASP A 35 -28.18 -9.47 0.41
C ASP A 35 -27.89 -7.96 0.48
N GLU A 36 -27.22 -7.50 1.54
CA GLU A 36 -26.92 -6.09 1.75
C GLU A 36 -25.88 -5.60 0.73
N LYS A 37 -26.06 -4.37 0.23
CA LYS A 37 -25.10 -3.75 -0.68
C LYS A 37 -23.93 -3.09 0.05
N GLU A 38 -24.16 -2.70 1.30
CA GLU A 38 -23.18 -2.04 2.15
C GLU A 38 -23.10 -2.77 3.48
N ILE A 39 -21.89 -3.13 3.89
CA ILE A 39 -21.65 -3.87 5.14
C ILE A 39 -20.63 -3.09 5.97
N VAL A 40 -20.95 -2.91 7.26
CA VAL A 40 -20.02 -2.34 8.24
C VAL A 40 -19.78 -3.35 9.34
N ILE A 41 -18.52 -3.73 9.48
CA ILE A 41 -18.05 -4.74 10.42
C ILE A 41 -17.29 -4.04 11.54
N HIS A 42 -17.76 -4.19 12.77
CA HIS A 42 -17.08 -3.73 13.97
C HIS A 42 -16.27 -4.85 14.60
N ILE A 43 -14.95 -4.68 14.66
CA ILE A 43 -14.02 -5.59 15.32
C ILE A 43 -13.67 -4.99 16.68
N GLU A 44 -14.30 -5.46 17.76
CA GLU A 44 -14.08 -4.91 19.11
C GLU A 44 -12.87 -5.51 19.82
N SER A 45 -12.45 -6.71 19.41
CA SER A 45 -11.37 -7.48 20.02
C SER A 45 -10.53 -8.21 18.97
N GLU A 46 -9.74 -9.20 19.38
CA GLU A 46 -9.05 -10.10 18.47
C GLU A 46 -10.04 -11.02 17.74
N LEU A 47 -9.89 -11.10 16.42
CA LEU A 47 -10.59 -12.01 15.52
C LEU A 47 -9.55 -12.91 14.85
N LEU A 48 -9.59 -14.21 15.18
CA LEU A 48 -8.75 -15.22 14.54
C LEU A 48 -9.47 -15.80 13.31
N LEU A 49 -8.80 -15.77 12.16
CA LEU A 49 -9.23 -16.43 10.93
C LEU A 49 -8.32 -17.63 10.67
N ASN A 50 -8.89 -18.83 10.67
CA ASN A 50 -8.13 -20.07 10.55
C ASN A 50 -7.76 -20.41 9.10
N ASN A 51 -8.50 -19.82 8.15
CA ASN A 51 -8.36 -20.09 6.73
C ASN A 51 -8.25 -18.81 5.90
N GLU A 52 -7.81 -18.98 4.66
CA GLU A 52 -7.98 -17.95 3.64
C GLU A 52 -9.46 -17.59 3.51
N LEU A 53 -9.75 -16.29 3.39
CA LEU A 53 -11.09 -15.78 3.20
C LEU A 53 -11.20 -15.05 1.87
N SER A 54 -12.09 -15.52 0.99
CA SER A 54 -12.43 -14.83 -0.25
C SER A 54 -13.82 -14.22 -0.13
N ILE A 55 -13.89 -12.89 -0.15
CA ILE A 55 -15.15 -12.15 -0.06
C ILE A 55 -15.64 -11.90 -1.49
N ASN A 56 -16.58 -12.74 -1.94
CA ASN A 56 -17.06 -12.78 -3.32
C ASN A 56 -18.43 -12.10 -3.54
N ASN A 57 -19.02 -11.55 -2.47
CA ASN A 57 -20.29 -10.87 -2.51
C ASN A 57 -20.24 -9.62 -3.38
N THR A 58 -21.38 -9.33 -4.02
CA THR A 58 -21.54 -8.09 -4.78
C THR A 58 -21.88 -6.97 -3.81
N LEU A 59 -20.87 -6.19 -3.43
CA LEU A 59 -20.99 -5.09 -2.47
C LEU A 59 -20.63 -3.77 -3.16
N GLU A 60 -21.45 -2.75 -2.91
CA GLU A 60 -21.06 -1.37 -3.22
C GLU A 60 -19.97 -0.90 -2.25
N LYS A 61 -20.06 -1.27 -0.96
CA LYS A 61 -19.11 -0.86 0.07
C LYS A 61 -18.94 -1.90 1.18
N LEU A 62 -17.71 -2.16 1.58
CA LEU A 62 -17.33 -2.92 2.76
C LEU A 62 -16.46 -2.04 3.67
N ILE A 63 -16.85 -1.90 4.94
CA ILE A 63 -16.04 -1.23 5.96
C ILE A 63 -15.73 -2.25 7.06
N ILE A 64 -14.45 -2.40 7.39
CA ILE A 64 -13.99 -3.12 8.57
C ILE A 64 -13.33 -2.10 9.49
N ILE A 65 -13.94 -1.87 10.64
CA ILE A 65 -13.52 -0.84 11.59
C ILE A 65 -13.25 -1.44 12.97
N GLY A 66 -12.10 -1.12 13.53
CA GLY A 66 -11.77 -1.36 14.93
C GLY A 66 -12.04 -0.15 15.83
N ASN A 67 -11.96 -0.38 17.14
CA ASN A 67 -11.96 0.69 18.13
C ASN A 67 -10.60 1.40 18.17
N SER A 68 -9.52 0.63 18.11
CA SER A 68 -8.14 1.10 18.00
C SER A 68 -7.24 -0.02 17.52
N ASN A 69 -6.04 0.33 17.07
CA ASN A 69 -5.05 -0.63 16.60
C ASN A 69 -4.56 -1.55 17.74
N ASP A 70 -4.65 -1.11 18.99
CA ASP A 70 -4.18 -1.89 20.14
C ASP A 70 -5.22 -2.94 20.57
N SER A 71 -6.52 -2.61 20.50
CA SER A 71 -7.60 -3.48 20.97
C SER A 71 -8.22 -4.35 19.87
N SER A 72 -8.24 -3.87 18.63
CA SER A 72 -8.95 -4.49 17.53
C SER A 72 -7.96 -5.12 16.56
N LYS A 73 -8.01 -6.45 16.43
CA LYS A 73 -7.03 -7.21 15.65
C LYS A 73 -7.70 -8.25 14.78
N ILE A 74 -7.27 -8.36 13.53
CA ILE A 74 -7.56 -9.52 12.68
C ILE A 74 -6.26 -10.30 12.52
N ILE A 75 -6.27 -11.56 12.91
CA ILE A 75 -5.12 -12.46 12.81
C ILE A 75 -5.49 -13.58 11.85
N ILE A 76 -4.76 -13.68 10.74
CA ILE A 76 -4.89 -14.77 9.78
C ILE A 76 -3.85 -15.83 10.15
N ASN A 77 -4.28 -17.08 10.30
CA ASN A 77 -3.42 -18.16 10.78
C ASN A 77 -2.12 -18.26 9.94
N LYS A 78 -0.99 -18.18 10.65
CA LYS A 78 0.36 -18.06 10.08
C LYS A 78 0.96 -19.39 9.63
N GLU A 79 0.32 -20.53 9.93
CA GLU A 79 0.82 -21.84 9.53
C GLU A 79 0.95 -22.01 8.00
N LYS A 80 0.28 -21.15 7.21
CA LYS A 80 0.36 -21.15 5.75
C LYS A 80 0.71 -19.75 5.25
N SER A 81 1.93 -19.62 4.73
CA SER A 81 2.52 -18.36 4.22
C SER A 81 1.68 -17.61 3.17
N HIS A 82 0.73 -18.28 2.52
CA HIS A 82 -0.09 -17.73 1.43
C HIS A 82 -1.52 -17.38 1.83
N GLN A 83 -1.94 -17.65 3.07
CA GLN A 83 -3.28 -17.28 3.50
C GLN A 83 -3.44 -15.76 3.50
N LYS A 84 -4.62 -15.32 3.03
CA LYS A 84 -4.94 -13.91 2.83
C LYS A 84 -6.43 -13.64 3.00
N ILE A 85 -6.78 -12.38 3.20
CA ILE A 85 -8.13 -11.90 2.93
C ILE A 85 -8.13 -11.37 1.50
N HIS A 86 -8.92 -12.01 0.64
CA HIS A 86 -9.12 -11.62 -0.75
C HIS A 86 -10.41 -10.82 -0.88
N PHE A 87 -10.26 -9.52 -1.18
CA PHE A 87 -11.34 -8.64 -1.57
C PHE A 87 -11.53 -8.72 -3.08
N SER A 88 -12.53 -9.48 -3.52
CA SER A 88 -12.76 -9.72 -4.95
C SER A 88 -13.25 -8.46 -5.67
N GLN A 89 -13.20 -8.52 -7.01
CA GLN A 89 -13.73 -7.49 -7.92
C GLN A 89 -15.23 -7.16 -7.74
N ASN A 90 -15.98 -8.00 -7.04
CA ASN A 90 -17.41 -7.79 -6.79
C ASN A 90 -17.65 -6.73 -5.69
N ILE A 91 -16.60 -6.31 -4.98
CA ILE A 91 -16.65 -5.24 -3.98
C ILE A 91 -16.09 -3.96 -4.60
N LYS A 92 -16.91 -2.93 -4.76
CA LYS A 92 -16.43 -1.68 -5.38
C LYS A 92 -15.54 -0.87 -4.44
N GLN A 93 -15.92 -0.77 -3.16
CA GLN A 93 -15.20 0.03 -2.17
C GLN A 93 -14.86 -0.80 -0.92
N VAL A 94 -13.60 -0.73 -0.49
CA VAL A 94 -13.11 -1.38 0.73
C VAL A 94 -12.47 -0.34 1.64
N GLU A 95 -12.85 -0.34 2.91
CA GLU A 95 -12.25 0.52 3.94
C GLU A 95 -11.79 -0.32 5.14
N LEU A 96 -10.51 -0.19 5.51
CA LEU A 96 -9.94 -0.77 6.72
C LEU A 96 -9.53 0.37 7.66
N LEU A 97 -10.15 0.44 8.83
CA LEU A 97 -10.07 1.61 9.72
C LEU A 97 -9.72 1.20 11.15
N ASN A 98 -8.74 1.88 11.77
CA ASN A 98 -8.42 1.78 13.20
C ASN A 98 -8.23 0.34 13.71
N ILE A 99 -7.47 -0.47 12.99
CA ILE A 99 -7.34 -1.90 13.25
C ILE A 99 -5.90 -2.37 13.04
N THR A 100 -5.50 -3.43 13.74
CA THR A 100 -4.30 -4.20 13.42
C THR A 100 -4.66 -5.42 12.58
N VAL A 101 -3.89 -5.66 11.52
CA VAL A 101 -3.99 -6.87 10.71
C VAL A 101 -2.67 -7.62 10.77
N GLU A 102 -2.72 -8.89 11.17
CA GLU A 102 -1.61 -9.83 11.08
C GLU A 102 -1.93 -10.89 10.03
N GLY A 103 -1.33 -10.76 8.85
CA GLY A 103 -1.60 -11.61 7.70
C GLY A 103 -1.66 -10.84 6.39
N ASN A 104 -1.88 -11.55 5.28
CA ASN A 104 -1.82 -10.97 3.94
C ASN A 104 -3.17 -10.43 3.47
N LEU A 105 -3.15 -9.37 2.68
CA LEU A 105 -4.32 -8.77 2.05
C LEU A 105 -4.17 -8.79 0.53
N PHE A 106 -5.24 -9.12 -0.19
CA PHE A 106 -5.26 -9.07 -1.65
C PHE A 106 -6.49 -8.34 -2.17
N PHE A 107 -6.26 -7.34 -3.02
CA PHE A 107 -7.30 -6.49 -3.61
C PHE A 107 -7.38 -6.74 -5.12
N ASP A 108 -8.50 -7.27 -5.59
CA ASP A 108 -8.70 -7.59 -7.00
C ASP A 108 -9.70 -6.62 -7.62
N ASN A 109 -9.21 -5.70 -8.45
CA ASN A 109 -10.02 -4.77 -9.24
C ASN A 109 -11.04 -3.93 -8.45
N ASN A 110 -10.81 -3.70 -7.15
CA ASN A 110 -11.65 -2.79 -6.37
C ASN A 110 -11.44 -1.34 -6.84
N LYS A 111 -12.54 -0.59 -6.95
CA LYS A 111 -12.54 0.79 -7.45
C LYS A 111 -11.91 1.76 -6.45
N LYS A 112 -12.22 1.61 -5.16
CA LYS A 112 -11.79 2.52 -4.09
C LYS A 112 -11.31 1.73 -2.88
N ILE A 113 -10.07 1.95 -2.47
CA ILE A 113 -9.51 1.30 -1.28
C ILE A 113 -8.97 2.38 -0.33
N LEU A 114 -9.41 2.35 0.92
CA LEU A 114 -8.90 3.21 1.98
C LEU A 114 -8.39 2.36 3.14
N ILE A 115 -7.13 2.55 3.51
CA ILE A 115 -6.50 1.94 4.68
C ILE A 115 -6.05 3.10 5.58
N GLU A 116 -6.77 3.32 6.67
CA GLU A 116 -6.56 4.49 7.55
C GLU A 116 -6.39 4.09 9.00
N ASN A 117 -5.33 4.62 9.63
CA ASN A 117 -4.92 4.28 10.98
C ASN A 117 -4.81 2.75 11.14
N VAL A 118 -4.11 2.06 10.24
CA VAL A 118 -3.95 0.60 10.31
C VAL A 118 -2.51 0.24 10.61
N LEU A 119 -2.30 -0.75 11.48
CA LEU A 119 -1.02 -1.44 11.63
C LEU A 119 -1.10 -2.77 10.89
N LEU A 120 -0.22 -2.99 9.91
CA LEU A 120 -0.14 -4.25 9.18
C LEU A 120 1.17 -4.97 9.43
N SER A 121 1.07 -6.25 9.76
CA SER A 121 2.15 -7.24 9.74
C SER A 121 1.79 -8.38 8.78
N GLY A 122 2.17 -8.23 7.52
CA GLY A 122 1.95 -9.22 6.46
C GLY A 122 2.24 -8.64 5.08
N GLY A 123 1.73 -9.25 4.02
CA GLY A 123 1.83 -8.77 2.65
C GLY A 123 0.60 -7.99 2.19
N ILE A 124 0.77 -7.08 1.23
CA ILE A 124 -0.33 -6.52 0.44
C ILE A 124 -0.06 -6.76 -1.03
N ASP A 125 -1.01 -7.39 -1.72
CA ASP A 125 -1.01 -7.50 -3.17
C ASP A 125 -2.23 -6.80 -3.76
N SER A 126 -2.11 -6.32 -4.99
CA SER A 126 -3.27 -5.84 -5.75
C SER A 126 -3.16 -6.13 -7.24
N ASN A 127 -4.33 -6.30 -7.87
CA ASN A 127 -4.47 -6.46 -9.31
C ASN A 127 -5.48 -5.44 -9.86
N PHE A 128 -5.03 -4.50 -10.69
CA PHE A 128 -5.91 -3.52 -11.37
C PHE A 128 -5.78 -3.54 -12.90
N GLU A 129 -5.52 -4.70 -13.50
CA GLU A 129 -5.39 -4.85 -14.97
C GLU A 129 -6.62 -4.38 -15.77
N LYS A 130 -7.80 -4.25 -15.15
CA LYS A 130 -9.02 -3.78 -15.84
C LYS A 130 -9.14 -2.27 -15.95
N ASN A 131 -8.17 -1.51 -15.43
CA ASN A 131 -8.14 -0.04 -15.50
C ASN A 131 -9.31 0.65 -14.78
N GLN A 132 -9.80 0.06 -13.68
CA GLN A 132 -10.98 0.54 -12.96
C GLN A 132 -10.69 1.15 -11.57
N ASN A 133 -9.43 1.25 -11.16
CA ASN A 133 -9.08 1.82 -9.85
C ASN A 133 -9.14 3.35 -9.85
N ASP A 134 -10.06 3.92 -9.07
CA ASP A 134 -10.10 5.35 -8.78
C ASP A 134 -8.95 5.71 -7.84
N TYR A 135 -8.80 4.97 -6.73
CA TYR A 135 -7.70 5.16 -5.79
C TYR A 135 -7.41 3.94 -4.89
N PHE A 136 -6.19 3.89 -4.38
CA PHE A 136 -5.73 3.10 -3.25
C PHE A 136 -5.00 4.03 -2.27
N LYS A 137 -5.59 4.32 -1.11
CA LYS A 137 -5.08 5.30 -0.15
C LYS A 137 -4.61 4.65 1.14
N PHE A 138 -3.39 5.00 1.56
CA PHE A 138 -2.85 4.75 2.89
C PHE A 138 -2.78 6.07 3.66
N LYS A 139 -3.40 6.12 4.85
CA LYS A 139 -3.37 7.28 5.74
C LYS A 139 -3.00 6.87 7.15
N ASN A 140 -1.98 7.49 7.72
CA ASN A 140 -1.49 7.13 9.07
C ASN A 140 -1.24 5.61 9.20
N PHE A 141 -0.76 5.00 8.12
CA PHE A 141 -0.55 3.57 8.03
C PHE A 141 0.82 3.22 8.59
N ASN A 142 0.90 2.11 9.33
CA ASN A 142 2.15 1.60 9.87
C ASN A 142 2.36 0.18 9.33
N TYR A 143 3.47 -0.04 8.63
CA TYR A 143 3.82 -1.33 8.05
C TYR A 143 5.05 -1.92 8.69
N LYS A 144 4.91 -3.09 9.33
CA LYS A 144 6.04 -3.86 9.84
C LYS A 144 5.71 -5.35 9.80
N THR A 145 6.33 -6.10 8.89
CA THR A 145 6.15 -7.55 8.84
C THR A 145 7.19 -8.29 9.68
N ASN A 146 6.82 -9.48 10.16
CA ASN A 146 7.71 -10.52 10.69
C ASN A 146 7.49 -11.87 9.99
N GLU A 147 6.66 -11.89 8.95
CA GLU A 147 6.03 -13.07 8.35
C GLU A 147 6.19 -13.02 6.83
N PRO A 148 5.99 -14.17 6.15
CA PRO A 148 6.99 -14.92 5.38
C PRO A 148 7.68 -14.12 4.25
N PHE A 149 8.73 -14.71 3.67
CA PHE A 149 9.46 -14.14 2.54
C PHE A 149 8.53 -13.81 1.36
N LEU A 150 8.50 -12.54 0.98
CA LEU A 150 7.83 -12.02 -0.21
C LEU A 150 8.87 -11.31 -1.07
N GLU A 151 8.76 -11.44 -2.39
CA GLU A 151 9.62 -10.70 -3.32
C GLU A 151 9.50 -9.19 -3.05
N TYR A 152 8.25 -8.72 -2.93
CA TYR A 152 7.90 -7.40 -2.43
C TYR A 152 6.88 -7.57 -1.31
N CYS A 153 7.12 -6.89 -0.21
CA CYS A 153 6.23 -6.92 0.94
C CYS A 153 4.87 -6.25 0.65
N ILE A 154 4.90 -5.19 -0.16
CA ILE A 154 3.71 -4.52 -0.68
C ILE A 154 3.85 -4.38 -2.20
N ASN A 155 2.97 -5.00 -2.96
CA ASN A 155 2.99 -5.00 -4.43
C ASN A 155 1.68 -4.42 -4.96
N LEU A 156 1.76 -3.17 -5.44
CA LEU A 156 0.60 -2.38 -5.78
C LEU A 156 0.55 -2.02 -7.27
N SER A 157 -0.66 -1.91 -7.80
CA SER A 157 -0.95 -1.18 -9.03
C SER A 157 -2.04 -0.13 -8.75
N GLY A 158 -2.54 0.59 -9.76
CA GLY A 158 -3.64 1.54 -9.57
C GLY A 158 -3.19 2.96 -9.15
N ASN A 159 -4.14 3.85 -8.85
CA ASN A 159 -3.82 5.21 -8.39
C ASN A 159 -3.51 5.19 -6.89
N VAL A 160 -2.24 5.13 -6.52
CA VAL A 160 -1.82 4.94 -5.12
C VAL A 160 -1.47 6.29 -4.49
N GLU A 161 -2.03 6.56 -3.30
CA GLU A 161 -1.66 7.71 -2.46
C GLU A 161 -1.26 7.25 -1.05
N ILE A 162 -0.12 7.73 -0.56
CA ILE A 162 0.42 7.41 0.77
C ILE A 162 0.63 8.72 1.52
N GLU A 163 -0.01 8.87 2.68
CA GLU A 163 0.06 10.07 3.49
C GLU A 163 0.34 9.74 4.96
N ASN A 164 1.27 10.47 5.58
CA ASN A 164 1.60 10.39 7.00
C ASN A 164 1.87 8.95 7.48
N SER A 165 2.48 8.12 6.63
CA SER A 165 2.61 6.68 6.87
C SER A 165 4.06 6.26 7.10
N LYS A 166 4.27 5.10 7.73
CA LYS A 166 5.58 4.59 8.11
C LYS A 166 5.74 3.14 7.67
N PHE A 167 6.88 2.83 7.08
CA PHE A 167 7.17 1.51 6.54
C PHE A 167 8.56 1.05 7.00
N TRP A 168 8.61 -0.12 7.60
CA TRP A 168 9.85 -0.77 8.03
C TRP A 168 10.05 -2.06 7.25
N GLY A 169 11.12 -2.08 6.47
CA GLY A 169 11.61 -3.26 5.78
C GLY A 169 12.26 -4.24 6.74
N ASN A 170 12.45 -5.45 6.24
CA ASN A 170 13.17 -6.51 6.93
C ASN A 170 13.72 -7.51 5.89
N HIS A 171 14.34 -8.59 6.36
CA HIS A 171 14.89 -9.64 5.51
C HIS A 171 13.86 -10.51 4.79
N HIS A 172 12.58 -10.41 5.14
CA HIS A 172 11.46 -11.08 4.46
C HIS A 172 11.01 -10.32 3.21
N CYS A 173 11.28 -9.01 3.11
CA CYS A 173 11.08 -8.25 1.88
C CYS A 173 12.31 -8.44 0.97
N GLU A 174 12.33 -9.52 0.17
CA GLU A 174 13.54 -9.97 -0.53
C GLU A 174 14.14 -8.88 -1.41
N LYS A 175 13.31 -8.22 -2.23
CA LYS A 175 13.73 -7.12 -3.09
C LYS A 175 13.53 -5.78 -2.39
N ARG A 176 12.27 -5.43 -2.13
CA ARG A 176 11.91 -4.12 -1.58
C ARG A 176 10.72 -4.18 -0.66
N ILE A 177 10.61 -3.17 0.19
CA ILE A 177 9.41 -2.93 1.00
C ILE A 177 8.18 -2.81 0.08
N MET A 178 8.28 -2.00 -0.97
CA MET A 178 7.15 -1.73 -1.85
C MET A 178 7.55 -1.69 -3.33
N LYS A 179 6.73 -2.32 -4.16
CA LYS A 179 6.68 -2.14 -5.61
C LYS A 179 5.36 -1.48 -6.00
N HIS A 180 5.44 -0.52 -6.90
CA HIS A 180 4.28 0.08 -7.55
C HIS A 180 4.40 0.00 -9.07
N LYS A 181 3.40 -0.61 -9.72
CA LYS A 181 3.29 -0.74 -11.17
C LYS A 181 2.16 0.14 -11.71
N GLY A 182 2.52 1.16 -12.49
CA GLY A 182 1.59 2.18 -12.96
C GLY A 182 0.90 1.89 -14.29
N ASN A 183 1.36 0.90 -15.07
CA ASN A 183 0.81 0.54 -16.39
C ASN A 183 0.62 1.75 -17.34
N ASP A 184 1.51 2.74 -17.26
CA ASP A 184 1.53 3.99 -18.03
C ASP A 184 0.33 4.93 -17.88
N ILE A 185 -0.65 4.56 -17.04
CA ILE A 185 -1.89 5.34 -16.85
C ILE A 185 -2.10 5.79 -15.40
N TYR A 186 -1.48 5.10 -14.45
CA TYR A 186 -1.71 5.33 -13.04
C TYR A 186 -0.70 6.29 -12.42
N SER A 187 -1.13 6.89 -11.31
CA SER A 187 -0.36 7.84 -10.51
C SER A 187 0.10 7.23 -9.19
N PHE A 188 1.23 7.73 -8.69
CA PHE A 188 1.80 7.32 -7.41
C PHE A 188 2.25 8.52 -6.59
N PHE A 189 1.57 8.77 -5.48
CA PHE A 189 1.80 9.91 -4.61
C PHE A 189 2.20 9.50 -3.21
N ILE A 190 3.28 10.08 -2.70
CA ILE A 190 3.77 9.88 -1.33
C ILE A 190 3.98 11.25 -0.70
N LYS A 191 3.45 11.43 0.52
CA LYS A 191 3.56 12.67 1.26
C LYS A 191 3.81 12.40 2.74
N ASN A 192 4.71 13.18 3.35
CA ASN A 192 4.93 13.20 4.80
C ASN A 192 5.17 11.80 5.39
N SER A 193 5.87 10.92 4.65
CA SER A 193 5.95 9.50 4.99
C SER A 193 7.40 9.07 5.21
N TYR A 194 7.56 7.97 5.93
CA TYR A 194 8.84 7.44 6.36
C TYR A 194 9.04 6.02 5.87
N PHE A 195 10.19 5.74 5.27
CA PHE A 195 10.58 4.41 4.81
C PHE A 195 11.96 4.08 5.37
N SER A 196 12.09 2.95 6.05
CA SER A 196 13.37 2.41 6.48
C SER A 196 13.56 1.01 5.95
N GLY A 197 14.66 0.78 5.22
CA GLY A 197 15.05 -0.57 4.79
C GLY A 197 15.61 -1.43 5.91
N GLU A 198 15.91 -0.84 7.07
CA GLU A 198 16.60 -1.46 8.22
C GLU A 198 17.89 -2.22 7.83
N TYR A 199 18.57 -1.78 6.77
CA TYR A 199 19.70 -2.46 6.12
C TYR A 199 19.41 -3.89 5.66
N GLN A 200 18.14 -4.25 5.51
CA GLN A 200 17.71 -5.60 5.14
C GLN A 200 17.02 -5.65 3.78
N SER A 201 16.43 -4.55 3.33
CA SER A 201 15.73 -4.42 2.04
C SER A 201 15.83 -3.01 1.48
N SER A 202 15.59 -2.84 0.17
CA SER A 202 15.47 -1.51 -0.43
C SER A 202 14.05 -0.96 -0.25
N CYS A 203 13.84 0.35 -0.39
CA CYS A 203 12.54 0.94 -0.04
C CYS A 203 11.48 0.78 -1.14
N LEU A 204 11.68 1.44 -2.29
CA LEU A 204 10.65 1.58 -3.33
C LEU A 204 11.13 1.12 -4.70
N GLU A 205 10.25 0.46 -5.44
CA GLU A 205 10.32 0.27 -6.89
C GLU A 205 9.09 0.89 -7.54
N ILE A 206 9.33 1.70 -8.56
CA ILE A 206 8.32 2.49 -9.26
C ILE A 206 8.45 2.20 -10.76
N GLU A 207 7.46 1.54 -11.34
CA GLU A 207 7.55 1.01 -12.70
C GLU A 207 6.40 1.51 -13.58
N ASN A 208 6.72 2.08 -14.75
CA ASN A 208 5.75 2.50 -15.77
C ASN A 208 4.66 3.42 -15.19
N VAL A 209 5.04 4.45 -14.43
CA VAL A 209 4.08 5.33 -13.75
C VAL A 209 3.91 6.64 -14.52
N ALA A 210 2.65 6.97 -14.81
CA ALA A 210 2.29 8.16 -15.57
C ALA A 210 2.62 9.45 -14.81
N GLN A 211 2.52 9.43 -13.49
CA GLN A 211 2.86 10.57 -12.65
C GLN A 211 3.30 10.13 -11.26
N VAL A 212 4.54 10.43 -10.90
CA VAL A 212 5.11 10.21 -9.58
C VAL A 212 5.25 11.55 -8.85
N GLN A 213 4.82 11.60 -7.59
CA GLN A 213 5.10 12.73 -6.70
C GLN A 213 5.46 12.23 -5.30
N ILE A 214 6.69 12.47 -4.87
CA ILE A 214 7.16 12.13 -3.52
C ILE A 214 7.57 13.42 -2.83
N THR A 215 6.90 13.78 -1.74
CA THR A 215 7.12 15.05 -1.06
C THR A 215 7.26 14.92 0.44
N ASN A 216 8.10 15.77 1.05
CA ASN A 216 8.25 15.88 2.51
C ASN A 216 8.47 14.52 3.20
N SER A 217 9.18 13.60 2.54
CA SER A 217 9.30 12.21 2.98
C SER A 217 10.75 11.88 3.33
N PHE A 218 10.92 10.85 4.16
CA PHE A 218 12.22 10.44 4.67
C PHE A 218 12.50 8.98 4.32
N PHE A 219 13.68 8.69 3.79
CA PHE A 219 14.13 7.36 3.39
C PHE A 219 15.46 7.04 4.05
N GLU A 220 15.54 5.98 4.84
CA GLU A 220 16.81 5.58 5.43
C GLU A 220 17.12 4.09 5.38
N LYS A 221 18.41 3.77 5.57
CA LYS A 221 18.88 2.40 5.75
C LYS A 221 18.40 1.46 4.64
N GLY A 222 18.16 2.00 3.45
CA GLY A 222 17.81 1.23 2.28
C GLY A 222 18.99 0.37 1.86
N TYR A 223 18.76 -0.93 1.63
CA TYR A 223 19.81 -1.88 1.27
C TYR A 223 19.48 -2.68 0.03
N CYS A 224 20.34 -2.60 -0.99
CA CYS A 224 20.25 -3.44 -2.19
C CYS A 224 21.32 -4.56 -2.11
N ARG A 225 20.89 -5.82 -2.28
CA ARG A 225 21.83 -6.95 -2.39
C ARG A 225 22.41 -7.01 -3.80
N GLY A 226 23.63 -7.53 -3.96
CA GLY A 226 24.39 -7.43 -5.22
C GLY A 226 23.81 -8.20 -6.41
N ASP A 227 22.92 -9.15 -6.15
CA ASP A 227 22.11 -9.91 -7.11
C ASP A 227 20.76 -9.27 -7.41
N LEU A 228 20.40 -8.19 -6.71
CA LEU A 228 19.11 -7.53 -6.76
C LEU A 228 19.18 -6.16 -7.44
N ILE A 229 17.98 -5.69 -7.79
CA ILE A 229 17.74 -4.46 -8.54
C ILE A 229 18.31 -3.26 -7.77
N TYR A 230 19.01 -2.41 -8.52
CA TYR A 230 19.77 -1.20 -8.14
C TYR A 230 19.01 -0.15 -7.30
N GLY A 231 19.68 0.82 -6.68
CA GLY A 231 19.00 1.88 -5.93
C GLY A 231 18.60 1.45 -4.53
N GLY A 232 19.41 1.78 -3.51
CA GLY A 232 19.16 1.37 -2.12
C GLY A 232 17.86 1.93 -1.53
N SER A 233 17.46 3.16 -1.90
CA SER A 233 16.16 3.73 -1.50
C SER A 233 15.13 3.55 -2.60
N ILE A 234 15.31 4.22 -3.74
CA ILE A 234 14.32 4.34 -4.81
C ILE A 234 14.92 3.82 -6.10
N TYR A 235 14.23 2.87 -6.70
CA TYR A 235 14.39 2.50 -8.09
C TYR A 235 13.17 2.97 -8.87
N ALA A 236 13.36 3.74 -9.93
CA ALA A 236 12.28 4.06 -10.85
C ALA A 236 12.65 3.71 -12.29
N LEU A 237 11.72 3.06 -12.98
CA LEU A 237 11.82 2.61 -14.36
C LEU A 237 10.67 3.21 -15.17
N SER A 238 11.00 3.80 -16.32
CA SER A 238 10.01 4.25 -17.32
C SER A 238 8.91 5.13 -16.75
N SER A 239 9.24 5.96 -15.76
CA SER A 239 8.29 6.77 -15.02
C SER A 239 8.61 8.25 -15.15
N LYS A 240 7.62 9.11 -14.93
CA LYS A 240 7.84 10.56 -14.89
C LYS A 240 7.29 11.18 -13.63
N GLY A 241 7.94 12.22 -13.13
CA GLY A 241 7.48 12.84 -11.89
C GLY A 241 8.52 13.71 -11.19
N PHE A 242 8.33 13.89 -9.88
CA PHE A 242 9.27 14.62 -9.06
C PHE A 242 9.38 14.13 -7.62
N ILE A 243 10.53 14.42 -7.01
CA ILE A 243 10.83 14.23 -5.59
C ILE A 243 11.22 15.59 -5.03
N LYS A 244 10.51 16.05 -3.99
CA LYS A 244 10.72 17.39 -3.41
C LYS A 244 10.71 17.41 -1.89
N ASN A 245 11.61 18.18 -1.27
CA ASN A 245 11.69 18.34 0.19
C ASN A 245 11.87 17.00 0.93
N CYS A 246 12.70 16.11 0.39
CA CYS A 246 12.89 14.77 0.96
C CYS A 246 14.30 14.60 1.54
N GLU A 247 14.44 13.71 2.51
CA GLU A 247 15.74 13.36 3.09
C GLU A 247 16.04 11.87 2.90
N PHE A 248 17.29 11.58 2.54
CA PHE A 248 17.80 10.24 2.31
C PHE A 248 19.05 10.00 3.17
N ARG A 249 19.01 9.03 4.08
CA ARG A 249 20.10 8.78 5.03
C ARG A 249 20.57 7.34 5.05
N ASP A 250 21.88 7.13 5.14
CA ASP A 250 22.47 5.82 5.42
C ASP A 250 22.06 4.72 4.42
N ASN A 251 21.90 5.07 3.14
CA ASN A 251 21.47 4.12 2.13
C ASN A 251 22.67 3.46 1.47
N PHE A 252 22.60 2.15 1.27
CA PHE A 252 23.71 1.37 0.74
C PHE A 252 23.24 0.42 -0.35
N CYS A 253 23.95 0.39 -1.46
CA CYS A 253 23.67 -0.56 -2.54
C CYS A 253 24.94 -1.30 -2.93
N ASN A 254 24.90 -2.63 -2.94
CA ASN A 254 26.04 -3.44 -3.41
C ASN A 254 26.27 -3.33 -4.92
N SER A 255 25.28 -2.84 -5.68
CA SER A 255 25.42 -2.55 -7.10
C SER A 255 25.50 -1.03 -7.32
N ASP A 256 24.60 -0.46 -8.11
CA ASP A 256 24.63 0.93 -8.57
C ASP A 256 23.55 1.78 -7.89
N GLY A 257 23.86 3.06 -7.65
CA GLY A 257 22.92 4.03 -7.10
C GLY A 257 22.65 3.81 -5.61
N GLY A 258 23.41 4.47 -4.73
CA GLY A 258 23.26 4.25 -3.28
C GLY A 258 21.85 4.59 -2.78
N SER A 259 21.29 5.73 -3.18
CA SER A 259 19.90 6.10 -2.87
C SER A 259 18.99 5.94 -4.07
N PHE A 260 19.44 6.32 -5.26
CA PHE A 260 18.60 6.36 -6.44
C PHE A 260 19.17 5.59 -7.60
N TYR A 261 18.30 4.87 -8.29
CA TYR A 261 18.55 4.38 -9.63
C TYR A 261 17.36 4.70 -10.53
N PHE A 262 17.63 5.41 -11.62
CA PHE A 262 16.64 5.83 -12.58
C PHE A 262 16.96 5.25 -13.95
N ASP A 263 16.09 4.38 -14.46
CA ASP A 263 16.22 3.77 -15.78
C ASP A 263 15.12 4.24 -16.73
N SER A 264 15.52 4.80 -17.87
CA SER A 264 14.62 5.12 -18.97
C SER A 264 13.41 5.96 -18.52
N ASN A 265 13.60 6.81 -17.50
CA ASN A 265 12.56 7.73 -17.05
C ASN A 265 12.50 8.89 -18.05
N PRO A 266 11.34 9.27 -18.63
CA PRO A 266 11.24 10.36 -19.61
C PRO A 266 11.36 11.77 -19.04
N SER A 267 11.05 11.97 -17.76
CA SER A 267 11.33 13.21 -17.04
C SER A 267 11.23 13.00 -15.53
N PHE A 268 12.27 13.35 -14.78
CA PHE A 268 12.26 13.24 -13.32
C PHE A 268 12.95 14.45 -12.70
N LEU A 269 12.21 15.25 -11.92
CA LEU A 269 12.74 16.41 -11.22
C LEU A 269 13.05 16.04 -9.76
N ILE A 270 14.24 16.39 -9.29
CA ILE A 270 14.61 16.22 -7.88
C ILE A 270 15.01 17.58 -7.35
N GLU A 271 14.29 18.08 -6.35
CA GLU A 271 14.42 19.43 -5.83
C GLU A 271 14.43 19.41 -4.30
N ASP A 272 15.20 20.30 -3.67
CA ASP A 272 15.20 20.48 -2.21
C ASP A 272 15.41 19.17 -1.43
N ILE A 273 16.39 18.37 -1.84
CA ILE A 273 16.72 17.08 -1.20
C ILE A 273 17.96 17.17 -0.33
N ASN A 274 17.92 16.48 0.81
CA ASN A 274 19.08 16.26 1.68
C ASN A 274 19.52 14.80 1.59
N ILE A 275 20.81 14.54 1.35
CA ILE A 275 21.34 13.18 1.23
C ILE A 275 22.59 13.05 2.09
N TYR A 276 22.61 12.05 2.97
CA TYR A 276 23.69 11.82 3.93
C TYR A 276 24.09 10.35 3.98
N ASN A 277 25.40 10.09 4.04
CA ASN A 277 25.96 8.75 4.25
C ASN A 277 25.38 7.68 3.30
N THR A 278 25.14 8.07 2.05
CA THR A 278 24.66 7.17 1.01
C THR A 278 25.84 6.74 0.14
N THR A 279 25.96 5.44 -0.15
CA THR A 279 27.02 4.94 -1.05
C THR A 279 26.61 3.69 -1.82
N ALA A 280 27.39 3.37 -2.85
CA ALA A 280 27.26 2.18 -3.68
C ALA A 280 28.63 1.54 -3.93
N LEU A 281 28.70 0.21 -4.09
CA LEU A 281 29.98 -0.48 -4.28
C LEU A 281 30.51 -0.43 -5.73
N THR A 282 29.65 -0.59 -6.74
CA THR A 282 30.13 -0.76 -8.12
C THR A 282 30.28 0.57 -8.85
N THR A 283 29.20 1.31 -9.07
CA THR A 283 29.26 2.61 -9.73
C THR A 283 28.32 3.64 -9.10
N VAL A 284 28.74 4.91 -9.21
CA VAL A 284 28.05 6.15 -8.78
C VAL A 284 27.37 6.07 -7.41
N MET A 285 28.07 6.59 -6.40
CA MET A 285 27.74 6.43 -4.98
C MET A 285 26.33 6.89 -4.59
N MET A 286 25.77 7.91 -5.23
CA MET A 286 24.51 8.54 -4.79
C MET A 286 23.32 8.26 -5.71
N ILE A 287 23.46 8.58 -7.00
CA ILE A 287 22.41 8.52 -8.01
C ILE A 287 22.98 7.90 -9.28
N PHE A 288 22.30 6.90 -9.83
CA PHE A 288 22.61 6.37 -11.15
C PHE A 288 21.46 6.63 -12.12
N PHE A 289 21.77 7.11 -13.33
CA PHE A 289 20.80 7.43 -14.38
C PHE A 289 21.18 6.74 -15.69
N ILE A 290 20.28 5.91 -16.22
CA ILE A 290 20.31 5.44 -17.61
C ILE A 290 19.18 6.12 -18.36
N SER A 291 19.49 6.74 -19.49
CA SER A 291 18.47 7.23 -20.42
C SER A 291 18.59 6.55 -21.77
N THR A 292 17.50 5.94 -22.22
CA THR A 292 17.29 5.56 -23.62
C THR A 292 16.65 6.69 -24.44
N TYR A 293 16.17 7.74 -23.78
CA TYR A 293 15.66 8.95 -24.41
C TYR A 293 16.82 9.90 -24.74
N LYS A 294 16.86 10.41 -25.98
CA LYS A 294 17.75 11.52 -26.35
C LYS A 294 17.30 12.77 -25.60
N TYR A 295 17.91 13.07 -24.46
CA TYR A 295 17.75 14.36 -23.81
C TYR A 295 18.55 15.42 -24.57
N MET A 296 17.89 16.49 -25.01
CA MET A 296 18.55 17.78 -25.16
C MET A 296 18.70 18.34 -23.74
N ILE A 297 19.94 18.41 -23.27
CA ILE A 297 20.33 19.08 -22.02
C ILE A 297 20.09 20.58 -22.17
#